data_AF-A0A1V5DGE9-F1
#
_entry.id   AF-A0A1V5DGE9-F1
#
_cell.length_a   1.000
_cell.length_b   1.000
_cell.length_c   1.000
_cell.angle_alpha   90.00
_cell.angle_beta   90.00
_cell.angle_gamma   90.00
#
_symmetry.space_group_name_H-M   'P 1'
#
loop_
_entity.id
_entity.type
_entity.pdbx_description
1 polymer ?
#
loop_
_entity_poly.entity_id
_entity_poly.type
_entity_poly.pdbx_seq_one_letter_code
_entity_poly.pdbx_strand_id
1 'polypeptide(L)'
;MAYKAGFRIIKPTIKEIRGFMNYIMISSMVVTMKGTSGTIITIQNYDYYQNFLNYEGHNGRHREGQTKNNKGNYNEGNKSHPADISSEISAMRKRYSDHEIIDQALEAISLTRKTRRIADSVKLSILKSWNQYPWESVVAGIRVYLEKRYADQGKDEKYLLGIIRNNLSGTKNSLNKPIIPKILVLENEKCPRCGKMVLDCDLTPDGCVHCESKSYLRKWESTERQVRL
;
A
#
# COMPACT_ATOMS: atom_id res chain seq x y z
N MET A 1 -7.80 3.89 32.25
CA MET A 1 -6.53 4.37 31.63
C MET A 1 -6.77 5.77 31.09
N ALA A 2 -5.85 6.71 31.30
CA ALA A 2 -5.96 8.09 30.80
C ALA A 2 -4.60 8.53 30.27
N TYR A 3 -4.57 9.33 29.20
CA TYR A 3 -3.32 9.86 28.64
C TYR A 3 -3.42 11.37 28.41
N LYS A 4 -2.27 12.04 28.37
CA LYS A 4 -2.20 13.48 28.08
C LYS A 4 -2.08 13.72 26.58
N ALA A 5 -2.87 14.65 26.08
CA ALA A 5 -2.74 15.21 24.73
C ALA A 5 -2.59 16.73 24.88
N GLY A 6 -1.34 17.21 24.86
CA GLY A 6 -1.00 18.57 25.29
C GLY A 6 -1.39 18.80 26.76
N PHE A 7 -2.24 19.80 27.00
CA PHE A 7 -2.72 20.15 28.35
C PHE A 7 -3.98 19.37 28.77
N ARG A 8 -4.58 18.58 27.88
CA ARG A 8 -5.82 17.85 28.16
C ARG A 8 -5.53 16.42 28.62
N ILE A 9 -6.31 15.94 29.58
CA ILE A 9 -6.33 14.53 29.97
C ILE A 9 -7.49 13.86 29.24
N ILE A 10 -7.17 12.90 28.38
CA ILE A 10 -8.15 12.13 27.62
C ILE A 10 -8.31 10.76 28.28
N LYS A 11 -9.57 10.37 28.53
CA LYS A 11 -9.96 9.04 29.00
C LYS A 11 -10.66 8.34 27.84
N PRO A 12 -9.99 7.42 27.12
CA PRO A 12 -10.64 6.70 26.04
C PRO A 12 -11.79 5.85 26.57
N THR A 13 -12.89 5.85 25.82
CA THR A 13 -14.05 5.01 26.07
C THR A 13 -13.75 3.55 25.72
N ILE A 14 -14.51 2.61 26.30
CA ILE A 14 -14.37 1.18 25.99
C ILE A 14 -14.57 0.91 24.49
N LYS A 15 -15.46 1.65 23.83
CA LYS A 15 -15.73 1.50 22.39
C LYS A 15 -14.52 1.90 21.55
N GLU A 16 -13.86 3.01 21.89
CA GLU A 16 -12.64 3.46 21.20
C GLU A 16 -11.50 2.46 21.39
N ILE A 17 -11.33 1.93 22.60
CA ILE A 17 -10.32 0.91 22.89
C ILE A 17 -10.56 -0.34 22.03
N ARG A 18 -11.81 -0.84 21.97
CA ARG A 18 -12.16 -2.01 21.14
C ARG A 18 -11.98 -1.75 19.65
N GLY A 19 -12.39 -0.57 19.16
CA GLY A 19 -12.24 -0.19 17.76
C GLY A 19 -10.76 -0.13 17.36
N PHE A 20 -9.92 0.46 18.21
CA PHE A 20 -8.48 0.50 17.98
C PHE A 20 -7.84 -0.88 18.01
N MET A 21 -8.20 -1.74 18.98
CA MET A 21 -7.71 -3.13 19.04
C MET A 21 -8.08 -3.93 17.78
N ASN A 22 -9.30 -3.74 17.26
CA ASN A 22 -9.71 -4.39 16.02
C ASN A 22 -8.90 -3.88 14.81
N TYR A 23 -8.68 -2.57 14.73
CA TYR A 23 -7.89 -1.97 13.65
C TYR A 23 -6.46 -2.53 13.59
N ILE A 24 -5.77 -2.62 14.73
CA ILE A 24 -4.39 -3.14 14.77
C ILE A 24 -4.31 -4.65 14.54
N MET A 25 -5.37 -5.41 14.86
CA MET A 25 -5.49 -6.83 14.50
C MET A 25 -5.67 -7.01 13.00
N ILE A 26 -6.57 -6.27 12.36
CA ILE A 26 -6.81 -6.31 10.90
C ILE A 26 -5.54 -5.91 10.13
N SER A 27 -4.78 -4.96 10.66
CA SER A 27 -3.53 -4.49 10.08
C SER A 27 -2.35 -5.46 10.30
N SER A 28 -2.59 -6.64 10.88
CA SER A 28 -1.57 -7.65 11.23
C SER A 28 -0.42 -7.07 12.06
N MET A 29 -0.68 -6.06 12.88
CA MET A 29 0.32 -5.47 13.78
C MET A 29 0.42 -6.29 15.07
N VAL A 30 -0.70 -6.86 15.49
CA VAL A 30 -0.87 -7.54 16.78
C VAL A 30 -1.80 -8.74 16.62
N VAL A 31 -1.50 -9.83 17.34
CA VAL A 31 -2.39 -10.97 17.53
C VAL A 31 -2.73 -11.14 19.01
N THR A 32 -3.96 -11.49 19.31
CA THR A 32 -4.43 -11.74 20.67
C THR A 32 -4.77 -13.21 20.84
N MET A 33 -4.34 -13.82 21.94
CA MET A 33 -4.72 -15.17 22.34
C MET A 33 -5.27 -15.15 23.77
N LYS A 34 -6.31 -15.94 24.04
CA LYS A 34 -6.82 -16.12 25.41
C LYS A 34 -5.91 -17.09 26.16
N GLY A 35 -5.27 -16.61 27.22
CA GLY A 35 -4.49 -17.43 28.15
C GLY A 35 -5.31 -17.84 29.38
N THR A 36 -4.70 -18.64 30.25
CA THR A 36 -5.29 -19.10 31.51
C THR A 36 -5.56 -17.96 32.50
N SER A 37 -4.76 -16.89 32.47
CA SER A 37 -4.86 -15.75 33.40
C SER A 37 -5.16 -14.41 32.72
N GLY A 38 -5.58 -14.40 31.45
CA GLY A 38 -5.87 -13.15 30.74
C GLY A 38 -5.76 -13.22 29.23
N THR A 39 -5.55 -12.06 28.60
CA THR A 39 -5.32 -11.96 27.15
C THR A 39 -3.83 -11.76 26.90
N ILE A 40 -3.23 -12.64 26.11
CA ILE A 40 -1.86 -12.52 25.62
C ILE A 40 -1.91 -11.72 24.32
N ILE A 41 -1.12 -10.66 24.26
CA ILE A 41 -1.02 -9.77 23.10
C ILE A 41 0.38 -9.93 22.52
N THR A 42 0.48 -10.45 21.30
CA THR A 42 1.73 -10.66 20.58
C THR A 42 1.87 -9.61 19.48
N ILE A 43 2.95 -8.83 19.53
CA ILE A 43 3.27 -7.83 18.50
C ILE A 43 4.01 -8.56 17.37
N GLN A 44 3.44 -8.60 16.17
CA GLN A 44 4.03 -9.34 15.05
C GLN A 44 5.20 -8.59 14.41
N ASN A 45 5.11 -7.26 14.33
CA ASN A 45 6.12 -6.42 13.69
C ASN A 45 7.07 -5.80 14.73
N TYR A 46 7.51 -6.58 15.71
CA TYR A 46 8.30 -6.08 16.83
C TYR A 46 9.59 -5.39 16.35
N ASP A 47 10.32 -6.03 15.44
CA ASP A 47 11.59 -5.51 14.91
C ASP A 47 11.44 -4.16 14.20
N TYR A 48 10.32 -3.95 13.51
CA TYR A 48 10.00 -2.68 12.87
C TYR A 48 9.85 -1.55 13.90
N TYR A 49 9.20 -1.81 15.04
CA TYR A 49 9.03 -0.82 16.11
C TYR A 49 10.24 -0.67 17.02
N GLN A 50 11.20 -1.59 16.99
CA GLN A 50 12.44 -1.45 17.75
C GLN A 50 13.58 -0.82 16.94
N ASN A 51 13.47 -0.77 15.61
CA ASN A 51 14.51 -0.19 14.78
C ASN A 51 14.56 1.35 14.96
N PHE A 52 15.65 1.84 15.55
CA PHE A 52 15.87 3.27 15.80
C PHE A 52 15.81 4.12 14.53
N LEU A 53 16.19 3.56 13.36
CA LEU A 53 16.13 4.25 12.07
C LEU A 53 14.68 4.59 11.66
N ASN A 54 13.69 3.81 12.12
CA ASN A 54 12.28 4.06 11.83
C ASN A 54 11.68 5.23 12.64
N TYR A 55 12.41 5.73 13.64
CA TYR A 55 12.00 6.84 14.51
C TYR A 55 12.87 8.10 14.35
N GLU A 56 13.76 8.12 13.35
CA GLU A 56 14.55 9.31 13.04
C GLU A 56 13.63 10.48 12.65
N GLY A 57 13.70 11.57 13.43
CA GLY A 57 12.86 12.76 13.29
C GLY A 57 11.89 13.03 14.45
N HIS A 58 11.73 12.09 15.39
CA HIS A 58 10.95 12.26 16.61
C HIS A 58 11.74 11.94 17.87
N ASN A 59 12.97 12.44 17.96
CA ASN A 59 13.62 12.72 19.23
C ASN A 59 12.89 13.89 19.91
N GLY A 60 11.71 13.58 20.46
CA GLY A 60 10.96 14.41 21.38
C GLY A 60 11.83 14.64 22.62
N ARG A 61 12.76 15.59 22.52
CA ARG A 61 13.38 16.25 23.66
C ARG A 61 12.23 16.86 24.44
N HIS A 62 11.79 16.16 25.46
CA HIS A 62 10.99 16.70 26.54
C HIS A 62 11.87 17.78 27.20
N ARG A 63 11.81 19.01 26.66
CA ARG A 63 12.58 20.15 27.16
C ARG A 63 11.81 20.70 28.34
N GLU A 64 11.93 20.03 29.48
CA GLU A 64 11.54 20.63 30.74
C GLU A 64 12.41 21.85 30.99
N GLY A 65 11.76 23.00 31.10
CA GLY A 65 12.28 24.25 31.67
C GLY A 65 13.64 24.73 31.17
N GLN A 66 13.66 25.57 30.13
CA GLN A 66 14.70 26.60 30.06
C GLN A 66 14.23 27.80 29.24
N THR A 67 13.79 28.81 29.97
CA THR A 67 13.77 30.22 29.56
C THR A 67 15.14 30.65 29.05
N LYS A 68 15.11 31.45 27.97
CA LYS A 68 16.11 32.41 27.47
C LYS A 68 16.88 32.06 26.19
N ASN A 69 16.69 32.99 25.25
CA ASN A 69 17.60 33.51 24.23
C ASN A 69 17.65 32.80 22.87
N ASN A 70 16.97 33.43 21.90
CA ASN A 70 17.23 33.35 20.48
C ASN A 70 18.73 33.61 20.20
N LYS A 71 19.47 32.54 19.93
CA LYS A 71 20.59 32.57 18.99
C LYS A 71 20.38 31.38 18.05
N GLY A 72 20.21 31.69 16.78
CA GLY A 72 19.97 30.71 15.73
C GLY A 72 21.15 29.75 15.64
N ASN A 73 20.87 28.46 15.83
CA ASN A 73 21.79 27.40 15.42
C ASN A 73 21.51 27.09 13.96
N TYR A 74 22.38 27.59 13.09
CA TYR A 74 22.56 27.04 11.77
C TYR A 74 23.03 25.60 11.97
N ASN A 75 22.18 24.62 11.62
CA ASN A 75 22.66 23.25 11.49
C ASN A 75 23.70 23.26 10.37
N GLU A 76 24.93 22.88 10.71
CA GLU A 76 25.95 22.42 9.76
C GLU A 76 25.45 21.14 9.08
N GLY A 77 24.51 21.32 8.17
CA GLY A 77 24.22 20.33 7.15
C GLY A 77 25.42 20.30 6.23
N ASN A 78 26.00 19.11 6.08
CA ASN A 78 27.05 18.75 5.15
C ASN A 78 26.98 19.61 3.87
N LYS A 79 27.81 20.65 3.79
CA LYS A 79 27.83 21.57 2.64
C LYS A 79 28.51 20.85 1.49
N SER A 80 27.78 19.98 0.81
CA SER A 80 28.19 19.50 -0.50
C SER A 80 28.45 20.73 -1.38
N HIS A 81 29.62 20.79 -2.01
CA HIS A 81 29.98 21.93 -2.83
C HIS A 81 28.99 22.02 -4.01
N PRO A 82 28.61 23.20 -4.51
CA PRO A 82 27.68 23.32 -5.65
C PRO A 82 28.12 22.50 -6.87
N ALA A 83 29.43 22.34 -7.06
CA ALA A 83 30.03 21.50 -8.10
C ALA A 83 29.74 19.99 -7.90
N ASP A 84 29.68 19.51 -6.65
CA ASP A 84 29.40 18.11 -6.33
C ASP A 84 27.93 17.78 -6.64
N ILE A 85 27.03 18.71 -6.32
CA ILE A 85 25.59 18.57 -6.58
C ILE A 85 25.32 18.49 -8.10
N SER A 86 25.94 19.38 -8.89
CA SER A 86 25.80 19.36 -10.34
C SER A 86 26.34 18.07 -10.97
N SER A 87 27.48 17.58 -10.46
CA SER A 87 28.10 16.33 -10.92
C SER A 87 27.21 15.12 -10.59
N GLU A 88 26.63 15.09 -9.39
CA GLU A 88 25.74 14.01 -8.96
C GLU A 88 24.43 13.99 -9.76
N ILE A 89 23.85 15.17 -10.04
CA ILE A 89 22.68 15.29 -10.93
C ILE A 89 23.01 14.77 -12.34
N SER A 90 24.17 15.14 -12.87
CA SER A 90 24.60 14.73 -14.22
C SER A 90 24.80 13.21 -14.30
N ALA A 91 25.37 12.60 -13.26
CA ALA A 91 25.54 11.14 -13.18
C ALA A 91 24.18 10.42 -13.16
N MET A 92 23.21 10.91 -12.38
CA MET A 92 21.88 10.30 -12.29
C MET A 92 21.08 10.47 -13.59
N ARG A 93 21.28 11.58 -14.31
CA ARG A 93 20.65 11.79 -15.63
C ARG A 93 21.09 10.74 -16.65
N LYS A 94 22.37 10.38 -16.69
CA LYS A 94 22.93 9.40 -17.65
C LYS A 94 22.27 8.03 -17.62
N ARG A 95 21.58 7.67 -16.53
CA ARG A 95 20.85 6.40 -16.41
C ARG A 95 19.62 6.33 -17.33
N TYR A 96 19.06 7.47 -17.72
CA TYR A 96 17.88 7.56 -18.55
C TYR A 96 18.29 7.91 -19.97
N SER A 97 17.92 7.09 -20.95
CA SER A 97 18.17 7.40 -22.37
C SER A 97 17.42 8.67 -22.81
N ASP A 98 16.23 8.89 -22.26
CA ASP A 98 15.38 10.04 -22.57
C ASP A 98 15.50 11.11 -21.48
N HIS A 99 16.56 11.93 -21.55
CA HIS A 99 16.77 13.03 -20.60
C HIS A 99 15.62 14.06 -20.63
N GLU A 100 14.95 14.22 -21.76
CA GLU A 100 13.85 15.17 -21.96
C GLU A 100 12.65 14.88 -21.05
N ILE A 101 12.33 13.60 -20.83
CA ILE A 101 11.20 13.20 -19.99
C ILE A 101 11.43 13.62 -18.54
N ILE A 102 12.68 13.54 -18.07
CA ILE A 102 13.07 13.97 -16.73
C ILE A 102 12.99 15.50 -16.61
N ASP A 103 13.45 16.23 -17.62
CA ASP A 103 13.38 17.69 -17.65
C ASP A 103 11.94 18.20 -17.65
N GLN A 104 11.08 17.60 -18.48
CA GLN A 104 9.65 17.91 -18.51
C GLN A 104 8.98 17.64 -17.15
N ALA A 105 9.33 16.54 -16.47
CA ALA A 105 8.79 16.24 -15.16
C ALA A 105 9.23 17.28 -14.11
N LEU A 106 10.51 17.65 -14.09
CA LEU A 106 11.04 18.65 -13.16
C LEU A 106 10.43 20.04 -13.43
N GLU A 107 10.23 20.39 -14.70
CA GLU A 107 9.53 21.62 -15.09
C GLU A 107 8.08 21.60 -14.62
N ALA A 108 7.34 20.51 -14.85
CA ALA A 108 5.97 20.35 -14.38
C ALA A 108 5.86 20.44 -12.84
N ILE A 109 6.78 19.82 -12.10
CA ILE A 109 6.84 19.96 -10.64
C ILE A 109 7.11 21.41 -10.24
N SER A 110 7.94 22.14 -11.00
CA SER A 110 8.23 23.54 -10.69
C SER A 110 6.96 24.39 -10.73
N LEU A 111 6.05 24.12 -11.66
CA LEU A 111 4.78 24.83 -11.81
C LEU A 111 3.85 24.67 -10.61
N THR A 112 3.96 23.56 -9.88
CA THR A 112 3.16 23.32 -8.66
C THR A 112 3.62 24.16 -7.47
N ARG A 113 4.84 24.72 -7.52
CA ARG A 113 5.42 25.51 -6.42
C ARG A 113 5.07 26.99 -6.59
N LYS A 114 4.81 27.67 -5.46
CA LYS A 114 4.56 29.12 -5.42
C LYS A 114 5.66 29.95 -6.10
N THR A 115 6.91 29.51 -5.98
CA THR A 115 8.08 30.21 -6.54
C THR A 115 8.36 29.87 -8.01
N ARG A 116 7.66 28.89 -8.60
CA ARG A 116 7.89 28.35 -9.97
C ARG A 116 9.35 28.00 -10.27
N ARG A 117 10.11 27.68 -9.23
CA ARG A 117 11.55 27.37 -9.30
C ARG A 117 11.87 26.27 -8.30
N ILE A 118 12.78 25.38 -8.69
CA ILE A 118 13.27 24.28 -7.86
C ILE A 118 14.78 24.49 -7.66
N ALA A 119 15.21 24.52 -6.40
CA ALA A 119 16.63 24.57 -6.06
C ALA A 119 17.32 23.25 -6.42
N ASP A 120 18.61 23.29 -6.79
CA ASP A 120 19.32 22.09 -7.24
C ASP A 120 19.44 21.01 -6.15
N SER A 121 19.50 21.41 -4.87
CA SER A 121 19.42 20.48 -3.75
C SER A 121 18.09 19.69 -3.71
N VAL A 122 16.99 20.33 -4.11
CA VAL A 122 15.67 19.69 -4.19
C VAL A 122 15.61 18.78 -5.42
N LYS A 123 16.14 19.22 -6.58
CA LYS A 123 16.24 18.35 -7.78
C LYS A 123 17.03 17.08 -7.46
N LEU A 124 18.17 17.22 -6.77
CA LEU A 124 19.00 16.09 -6.35
C LEU A 124 18.23 15.14 -5.43
N SER A 125 17.49 15.68 -4.45
CA SER A 125 16.66 14.87 -3.55
C SER A 125 15.58 14.09 -4.31
N ILE A 126 14.91 14.73 -5.28
CA ILE A 126 13.91 14.08 -6.13
C ILE A 126 14.56 12.95 -6.96
N LEU A 127 15.68 13.22 -7.62
CA LEU A 127 16.39 12.21 -8.43
C LEU A 127 16.87 11.03 -7.58
N LYS A 128 17.38 11.29 -6.36
CA LYS A 128 17.74 10.24 -5.39
C LYS A 128 16.55 9.35 -5.05
N SER A 129 15.37 9.95 -4.85
CA SER A 129 14.15 9.20 -4.57
C SER A 129 13.71 8.32 -5.76
N TRP A 130 13.87 8.81 -7.00
CA TRP A 130 13.54 8.04 -8.20
C TRP A 130 14.55 6.93 -8.47
N ASN A 131 15.82 7.14 -8.13
CA ASN A 131 16.90 6.16 -8.34
C ASN A 131 16.69 4.85 -7.55
N GLN A 132 15.85 4.88 -6.51
CA GLN A 132 15.44 3.69 -5.74
C GLN A 132 14.53 2.74 -6.52
N TYR A 133 13.97 3.18 -7.65
CA TYR A 133 13.05 2.42 -8.50
C TYR A 133 13.73 2.03 -9.82
N PRO A 134 13.29 0.94 -10.49
CA PRO A 134 13.74 0.61 -11.83
C PRO A 134 13.32 1.70 -12.82
N TRP A 135 14.18 1.95 -13.80
CA TRP A 135 14.07 3.12 -14.69
C TRP A 135 12.77 3.10 -15.51
N GLU A 136 12.31 1.92 -15.92
CA GLU A 136 11.07 1.72 -16.68
C GLU A 136 9.85 2.23 -15.90
N SER A 137 9.83 1.97 -14.59
CA SER A 137 8.72 2.39 -13.72
C SER A 137 8.70 3.89 -13.48
N VAL A 138 9.89 4.50 -13.39
CA VAL A 138 10.04 5.96 -13.29
C VAL A 138 9.53 6.63 -14.56
N VAL A 139 9.99 6.17 -15.73
CA VAL A 139 9.55 6.72 -17.02
C VAL A 139 8.05 6.55 -17.23
N ALA A 140 7.49 5.37 -16.95
CA ALA A 140 6.06 5.12 -17.05
C ALA A 140 5.26 6.03 -16.10
N GLY A 141 5.71 6.21 -14.86
CA GLY A 141 5.06 7.10 -13.89
C GLY A 141 5.08 8.56 -14.31
N ILE A 142 6.20 9.02 -14.87
CA ILE A 142 6.34 10.38 -15.39
C ILE A 142 5.40 10.59 -16.59
N ARG A 143 5.33 9.66 -17.54
CA ARG A 143 4.43 9.76 -18.70
C ARG A 143 2.98 9.93 -18.27
N VAL A 144 2.51 9.08 -17.35
CA VAL A 144 1.15 9.19 -16.79
C VAL A 144 0.93 10.54 -16.11
N TYR A 145 1.95 11.06 -15.42
CA TYR A 145 1.85 12.34 -14.74
C TYR A 145 1.71 13.53 -15.70
N LEU A 146 2.48 13.51 -16.78
CA LEU A 146 2.43 14.53 -17.83
C LEU A 146 1.14 14.44 -18.67
N GLU A 147 0.74 13.24 -19.09
CA GLU A 147 -0.47 13.00 -19.88
C GLU A 147 -1.73 13.49 -19.16
N LYS A 148 -1.84 13.20 -17.86
CA LYS A 148 -3.01 13.59 -17.05
C LYS A 148 -2.93 15.01 -16.49
N ARG A 149 -1.85 15.74 -16.80
CA ARG A 149 -1.60 17.11 -16.33
C ARG A 149 -1.84 17.29 -14.83
N TYR A 150 -1.29 16.38 -14.03
CA TYR A 150 -1.47 16.46 -12.58
C TYR A 150 -0.79 17.69 -11.95
N ALA A 151 0.21 18.26 -12.63
CA ALA A 151 0.82 19.52 -12.24
C ALA A 151 -0.20 20.69 -12.22
N ASP A 152 -1.07 20.76 -13.23
CA ASP A 152 -2.13 21.81 -13.31
C ASP A 152 -3.15 21.67 -12.17
N GLN A 153 -3.30 20.45 -11.65
CA GLN A 153 -4.15 20.14 -10.49
C GLN A 153 -3.45 20.39 -9.15
N GLY A 154 -2.22 20.95 -9.16
CA GLY A 154 -1.43 21.22 -7.97
C GLY A 154 -0.89 19.97 -7.28
N LYS A 155 -0.76 18.84 -7.99
CA LYS A 155 -0.19 17.60 -7.43
C LYS A 155 1.33 17.66 -7.51
N ASP A 156 1.98 17.62 -6.35
CA ASP A 156 3.41 17.81 -6.18
C ASP A 156 4.27 16.56 -6.50
N GLU A 157 5.57 16.66 -6.24
CA GLU A 157 6.54 15.57 -6.42
C GLU A 157 6.18 14.29 -5.62
N LYS A 158 5.48 14.42 -4.48
CA LYS A 158 5.08 13.28 -3.66
C LYS A 158 4.01 12.45 -4.37
N TYR A 159 3.10 13.11 -5.07
CA TYR A 159 2.08 12.42 -5.85
C TYR A 159 2.68 11.61 -7.00
N LEU A 160 3.64 12.19 -7.74
CA LEU A 160 4.37 11.49 -8.78
C LEU A 160 5.11 10.25 -8.23
N LEU A 161 5.77 10.39 -7.07
CA LEU A 161 6.41 9.25 -6.42
C LEU A 161 5.40 8.14 -6.06
N GLY A 162 4.17 8.51 -5.67
CA GLY A 162 3.07 7.58 -5.45
C GLY A 162 2.67 6.80 -6.71
N ILE A 163 2.61 7.47 -7.86
CA ILE A 163 2.36 6.82 -9.17
C ILE A 163 3.48 5.82 -9.48
N ILE A 164 4.74 6.22 -9.32
CA ILE A 164 5.90 5.36 -9.58
C ILE A 164 5.87 4.10 -8.69
N ARG A 165 5.54 4.26 -7.39
CA ARG A 165 5.37 3.14 -6.45
C ARG A 165 4.26 2.17 -6.86
N ASN A 166 3.11 2.71 -7.29
CA ASN A 166 1.97 1.91 -7.70
C ASN A 166 2.19 1.21 -9.05
N ASN A 167 2.96 1.80 -9.95
CA ASN A 167 3.34 1.12 -11.19
C ASN A 167 4.20 -0.12 -10.90
N LEU A 168 5.06 -0.07 -9.88
CA LEU A 168 5.87 -1.22 -9.47
C LEU A 168 5.02 -2.41 -8.97
N SER A 169 3.93 -2.14 -8.25
CA SER A 169 2.98 -3.16 -7.81
C SER A 169 2.06 -3.61 -8.95
N GLY A 170 1.75 -2.72 -9.90
CA GLY A 170 1.04 -3.02 -11.14
C GLY A 170 1.79 -3.97 -12.07
N THR A 171 3.12 -3.86 -12.18
CA THR A 171 3.94 -4.78 -12.99
C THR A 171 3.94 -6.20 -12.41
N LYS A 172 3.84 -6.34 -11.08
CA LYS A 172 3.61 -7.66 -10.43
C LYS A 172 2.20 -8.22 -10.68
N ASN A 173 1.23 -7.38 -11.05
CA ASN A 173 -0.13 -7.78 -11.44
C ASN A 173 -0.32 -7.92 -12.96
N SER A 174 0.60 -7.42 -13.79
CA SER A 174 0.53 -7.59 -15.25
C SER A 174 1.20 -8.88 -15.76
N LEU A 175 2.13 -9.46 -15.00
CA LEU A 175 2.69 -10.79 -15.28
C LEU A 175 1.99 -11.94 -14.53
N ASN A 176 1.05 -11.59 -13.63
CA ASN A 176 0.09 -12.51 -13.03
C ASN A 176 -1.35 -12.17 -13.46
N LYS A 177 -1.55 -11.83 -14.73
CA LYS A 177 -2.85 -12.15 -15.33
C LYS A 177 -2.83 -13.65 -15.53
N PRO A 178 -3.71 -14.45 -14.87
CA PRO A 178 -3.95 -15.79 -15.38
C PRO A 178 -4.28 -15.61 -16.86
N ILE A 179 -3.54 -16.30 -17.72
CA ILE A 179 -3.94 -16.52 -19.10
C ILE A 179 -5.29 -17.21 -18.94
N ILE A 180 -6.37 -16.42 -19.01
CA ILE A 180 -7.69 -16.99 -19.22
C ILE A 180 -7.58 -17.45 -20.66
N PRO A 181 -7.46 -18.76 -20.95
CA PRO A 181 -7.63 -19.20 -22.32
C PRO A 181 -8.98 -18.64 -22.76
N LYS A 182 -9.03 -18.08 -23.97
CA LYS A 182 -10.28 -17.74 -24.65
C LYS A 182 -11.18 -18.98 -24.54
N ILE A 183 -12.03 -19.02 -23.53
CA ILE A 183 -13.11 -19.98 -23.43
C ILE A 183 -14.04 -19.55 -24.53
N LEU A 184 -14.00 -20.32 -25.61
CA LEU A 184 -15.08 -20.39 -26.57
C LEU A 184 -16.34 -20.58 -25.75
N VAL A 185 -17.17 -19.54 -25.70
CA VAL A 185 -18.52 -19.62 -25.17
C VAL A 185 -19.25 -20.63 -26.06
N LEU A 186 -19.27 -21.88 -25.63
CA LEU A 186 -20.19 -22.89 -26.13
C LEU A 186 -21.49 -22.64 -25.39
N GLU A 187 -22.42 -22.02 -26.10
CA GLU A 187 -23.77 -21.80 -25.61
C GLU A 187 -24.44 -23.17 -25.37
N ASN A 188 -24.95 -23.35 -24.16
CA ASN A 188 -25.98 -24.32 -23.74
C ASN A 188 -25.53 -25.70 -23.24
N GLU A 189 -24.82 -25.77 -22.11
CA GLU A 189 -24.72 -27.01 -21.35
C GLU A 189 -25.90 -27.15 -20.37
N LYS A 190 -26.88 -27.95 -20.79
CA LYS A 190 -27.93 -28.45 -19.89
C LYS A 190 -27.36 -29.61 -19.08
N CYS A 191 -27.68 -29.67 -17.78
CA CYS A 191 -27.27 -30.81 -16.95
C CYS A 191 -27.78 -32.15 -17.56
N PRO A 192 -26.91 -33.14 -17.79
CA PRO A 192 -27.29 -34.40 -18.44
C PRO A 192 -28.29 -35.24 -17.62
N ARG A 193 -28.43 -34.94 -16.33
CA ARG A 193 -29.28 -35.68 -15.39
C ARG A 193 -30.66 -35.07 -15.19
N CYS A 194 -30.81 -33.75 -15.32
CA CYS A 194 -32.08 -33.06 -15.05
C CYS A 194 -32.51 -32.06 -16.13
N GLY A 195 -31.69 -31.83 -17.16
CA GLY A 195 -32.00 -30.98 -18.30
C GLY A 195 -32.08 -29.47 -17.99
N LYS A 196 -31.79 -29.05 -16.76
CA LYS A 196 -31.79 -27.64 -16.37
C LYS A 196 -30.54 -26.94 -16.91
N MET A 197 -30.68 -25.64 -17.22
CA MET A 197 -29.53 -24.79 -17.50
C MET A 197 -28.77 -24.55 -16.21
N VAL A 198 -27.46 -24.79 -16.24
CA VAL A 198 -26.57 -24.73 -15.08
C VAL A 198 -25.31 -23.99 -15.54
N LEU A 199 -24.77 -23.13 -14.68
CA LEU A 199 -23.50 -22.46 -14.96
C LEU A 199 -22.36 -23.46 -14.76
N ASP A 200 -21.26 -23.35 -15.51
CA ASP A 200 -20.14 -24.31 -15.47
C ASP A 200 -19.59 -24.58 -14.05
N CYS A 201 -19.70 -23.59 -13.16
CA CYS A 201 -19.29 -23.69 -11.76
C CYS A 201 -20.20 -24.56 -10.87
N ASP A 202 -21.35 -25.00 -11.36
CA ASP A 202 -22.33 -25.81 -10.63
C ASP A 202 -22.41 -27.27 -11.14
N LEU A 203 -21.49 -27.69 -12.02
CA LEU A 203 -21.35 -29.05 -12.52
C LEU A 203 -20.29 -29.82 -11.71
N THR A 204 -20.71 -30.89 -11.04
CA THR A 204 -19.82 -31.91 -10.46
C THR A 204 -19.70 -33.10 -11.42
N PRO A 205 -18.70 -33.99 -11.26
CA PRO A 205 -18.55 -35.18 -12.11
C PRO A 205 -19.81 -36.07 -12.17
N ASP A 206 -20.67 -36.00 -11.14
CA ASP A 206 -21.85 -36.86 -10.95
C ASP A 206 -23.20 -36.16 -11.25
N GLY A 207 -23.18 -34.90 -11.70
CA GLY A 207 -24.37 -34.11 -12.05
C GLY A 207 -24.25 -32.64 -11.63
N CYS A 208 -25.37 -31.89 -11.59
CA CYS A 208 -25.34 -30.54 -11.01
C CYS A 208 -25.54 -30.58 -9.49
N VAL A 209 -25.15 -29.50 -8.80
CA VAL A 209 -25.35 -29.32 -7.34
C VAL A 209 -26.81 -29.56 -6.92
N HIS A 210 -27.79 -29.28 -7.78
CA HIS A 210 -29.21 -29.58 -7.54
C HIS A 210 -29.61 -31.06 -7.65
N CYS A 211 -28.83 -31.88 -8.35
CA CYS A 211 -29.01 -33.33 -8.38
C CYS A 211 -28.42 -33.99 -7.13
N GLU A 212 -27.32 -33.48 -6.61
CA GLU A 212 -26.71 -33.96 -5.36
C GLU A 212 -27.62 -33.72 -4.15
N SER A 213 -28.22 -32.53 -4.01
CA SER A 213 -29.10 -32.26 -2.86
C SER A 213 -30.32 -33.20 -2.79
N LYS A 214 -30.79 -33.73 -3.92
CA LYS A 214 -31.87 -34.73 -3.96
C LYS A 214 -31.40 -36.16 -3.65
N SER A 215 -30.13 -36.51 -3.89
CA SER A 215 -29.60 -37.83 -3.55
C SER A 215 -29.40 -37.97 -2.03
N TYR A 216 -28.99 -36.90 -1.35
CA TYR A 216 -28.85 -36.86 0.10
C TYR A 216 -30.20 -37.04 0.83
N LEU A 217 -31.28 -36.42 0.33
CA LEU A 217 -32.62 -36.57 0.92
C LEU A 217 -33.16 -38.01 0.82
N ARG A 218 -32.96 -38.68 -0.32
CA ARG A 218 -33.38 -40.10 -0.47
C ARG A 218 -32.56 -41.05 0.41
N LYS A 219 -31.28 -40.75 0.62
CA LYS A 219 -30.42 -41.55 1.50
C LYS A 219 -30.89 -41.43 2.96
N TRP A 220 -31.31 -40.23 3.38
CA TRP A 220 -31.85 -39.96 4.71
C TRP A 220 -33.16 -40.71 4.99
N GLU A 221 -34.13 -40.65 4.08
CA GLU A 221 -35.43 -41.35 4.21
C GLU A 221 -35.30 -42.89 4.26
N SER A 222 -34.26 -43.45 3.61
CA SER A 222 -33.99 -44.89 3.64
C SER A 222 -33.43 -45.34 5.00
N THR A 223 -32.61 -44.51 5.64
CA THR A 223 -32.10 -44.74 7.00
C THR A 223 -33.19 -44.60 8.07
N GLU A 224 -34.11 -43.64 7.95
CA GLU A 224 -35.21 -43.50 8.92
C GLU A 224 -36.22 -44.67 8.86
N ARG A 225 -36.39 -45.32 7.70
CA ARG A 225 -37.22 -46.52 7.57
C ARG A 225 -36.60 -47.78 8.19
N GLN A 226 -35.27 -47.88 8.25
CA GLN A 226 -34.59 -49.03 8.89
C GLN A 226 -34.53 -48.94 10.42
N VAL A 227 -34.76 -47.76 11.01
CA VAL A 227 -34.73 -47.56 12.47
C VAL A 227 -36.12 -47.73 13.11
N ARG A 228 -37.16 -47.97 12.31
CA ARG A 228 -38.57 -48.11 12.77
C ARG A 228 -39.18 -49.52 12.62
N LEU A 229 -38.36 -50.55 12.36
CA LEU A 229 -38.73 -51.96 12.44
C LEU A 229 -37.86 -52.65 13.50
#